data_AF-A0A1E9M911-F1
#
_entry.id   AF-A0A1E9M911-F1
#
_cell.length_a   1.000
_cell.length_b   1.000
_cell.length_c   1.000
_cell.angle_alpha   90.00
_cell.angle_beta   90.00
_cell.angle_gamma   90.00
#
_symmetry.space_group_name_H-M   'P 1'
#
loop_
_entity.id
_entity.type
_entity.pdbx_description
1 polymer ?
#
loop_
_entity_poly.entity_id
_entity_poly.type
_entity_poly.pdbx_seq_one_letter_code
_entity_poly.pdbx_strand_id
1 'polypeptide(L)'
;MYMLDWEEAKVLSGYMVSLPIVRKDKWATHFDAVGEWEMSLSCSAADCVEAGLSMPKDVLEKANLGIIPEDILSSIQKLATEDFDYEEHIDFLDR
;
A
#
# COMPACT_ATOMS: atom_id res chain seq x y z
N MET A 1 -14.64 16.11 -0.71
CA MET A 1 -15.37 15.36 0.34
C MET A 1 -14.31 14.83 1.29
N TYR A 2 -14.45 14.88 2.62
CA TYR A 2 -13.41 14.31 3.49
C TYR A 2 -13.65 12.80 3.63
N MET A 3 -12.73 12.00 3.11
CA MET A 3 -12.71 10.54 3.21
C MET A 3 -12.26 10.13 4.62
N LEU A 4 -12.71 8.98 5.13
CA LEU A 4 -12.23 8.47 6.42
C LEU A 4 -10.82 7.87 6.27
N ASP A 5 -9.98 7.97 7.30
CA ASP A 5 -8.59 7.45 7.24
C ASP A 5 -8.49 5.98 6.82
N TRP A 6 -9.47 5.16 7.22
CA TRP A 6 -9.52 3.73 6.88
C TRP A 6 -9.94 3.49 5.42
N GLU A 7 -10.71 4.41 4.82
CA GLU A 7 -11.10 4.35 3.40
C GLU A 7 -9.91 4.73 2.52
N GLU A 8 -9.18 5.80 2.87
CA GLU A 8 -7.94 6.19 2.20
C GLU A 8 -6.95 5.03 2.20
N ALA A 9 -6.74 4.43 3.36
CA ALA A 9 -5.89 3.27 3.51
C ALA A 9 -6.31 2.07 2.64
N LYS A 10 -7.62 1.82 2.54
CA LYS A 10 -8.16 0.76 1.67
C LYS A 10 -7.88 1.05 0.20
N VAL A 11 -8.12 2.29 -0.24
CA VAL A 11 -7.83 2.72 -1.62
C VAL A 11 -6.34 2.58 -1.93
N LEU A 12 -5.48 3.07 -1.04
CA LEU A 12 -4.03 3.01 -1.20
C LEU A 12 -3.52 1.56 -1.26
N SER A 13 -4.02 0.68 -0.39
CA SER A 13 -3.66 -0.74 -0.42
C SER A 13 -4.14 -1.43 -1.70
N GLY A 14 -5.38 -1.15 -2.14
CA GLY A 14 -5.92 -1.65 -3.40
C GLY A 14 -5.08 -1.23 -4.62
N TYR A 15 -4.67 0.02 -4.68
CA TYR A 15 -3.77 0.53 -5.71
C TYR A 15 -2.43 -0.21 -5.69
N MET A 16 -1.79 -0.32 -4.53
CA MET A 16 -0.50 -0.98 -4.38
C MET A 16 -0.52 -2.44 -4.85
N VAL A 17 -1.63 -3.16 -4.60
CA VAL A 17 -1.83 -4.54 -5.09
C VAL A 17 -2.07 -4.59 -6.61
N SER A 18 -2.63 -3.52 -7.19
CA SER A 18 -2.86 -3.44 -8.64
C SER A 18 -1.56 -3.30 -9.44
N LEU A 19 -0.51 -2.71 -8.85
CA LEU A 19 0.84 -2.60 -9.44
C LEU A 19 1.40 -3.96 -9.83
N PRO A 20 2.31 -4.07 -10.82
CA PRO A 20 2.80 -5.36 -11.34
C PRO A 20 3.79 -6.08 -10.38
N ILE A 21 3.39 -6.29 -9.13
CA ILE A 21 4.14 -7.03 -8.10
C ILE A 21 3.96 -8.54 -8.23
N VAL A 22 4.95 -9.30 -7.78
CA VAL A 22 5.05 -10.76 -8.00
C VAL A 22 4.07 -11.57 -7.14
N ARG A 23 3.46 -10.98 -6.10
CA ARG A 23 2.65 -11.69 -5.09
C ARG A 23 1.26 -11.09 -4.82
N LYS A 24 0.58 -10.61 -5.86
CA LYS A 24 -0.76 -9.97 -5.78
C LYS A 24 -1.79 -10.76 -4.97
N ASP A 25 -1.86 -12.06 -5.21
CA ASP A 25 -2.92 -12.92 -4.66
C ASP A 25 -2.81 -13.08 -3.14
N LYS A 26 -1.61 -13.00 -2.57
CA LYS A 26 -1.40 -13.22 -1.14
C LYS A 26 -1.93 -12.06 -0.29
N TRP A 27 -1.78 -10.83 -0.79
CA TRP A 27 -2.12 -9.61 -0.05
C TRP A 27 -3.55 -9.17 -0.28
N ALA A 28 -4.07 -9.27 -1.50
CA ALA A 28 -5.49 -9.04 -1.79
C ALA A 28 -6.40 -9.91 -0.89
N THR A 29 -6.06 -11.19 -0.76
CA THR A 29 -6.84 -12.14 0.05
C THR A 29 -6.72 -11.86 1.55
N HIS A 30 -5.60 -11.30 2.02
CA HIS A 30 -5.45 -10.90 3.42
C HIS A 30 -6.21 -9.61 3.74
N PHE A 31 -6.24 -8.67 2.78
CA PHE A 31 -6.92 -7.40 2.92
C PHE A 31 -8.41 -7.57 3.30
N ASP A 32 -9.16 -8.35 2.51
CA ASP A 32 -10.60 -8.55 2.73
C ASP A 32 -10.92 -9.49 3.90
N ALA A 33 -10.02 -10.40 4.24
CA ALA A 33 -10.30 -11.47 5.20
C ALA A 33 -10.12 -11.04 6.67
N VAL A 34 -9.17 -10.15 6.97
CA VAL A 34 -8.82 -9.78 8.36
C VAL A 34 -8.93 -8.29 8.66
N GLY A 35 -9.14 -7.43 7.67
CA GLY A 35 -9.24 -5.98 7.88
C GLY A 35 -7.92 -5.34 8.35
N GLU A 36 -6.80 -6.05 8.21
CA GLU A 36 -5.45 -5.59 8.54
C GLU A 36 -4.81 -4.90 7.32
N TRP A 37 -5.39 -3.75 6.96
CA TRP A 37 -4.96 -2.97 5.81
C TRP A 37 -3.55 -2.39 6.00
N GLU A 38 -3.17 -1.99 7.22
CA GLU A 38 -1.82 -1.46 7.48
C GLU A 38 -0.75 -2.50 7.18
N MET A 39 -1.02 -3.77 7.53
CA MET A 39 -0.09 -4.88 7.32
C MET A 39 -0.01 -5.26 5.85
N SER A 40 -1.17 -5.31 5.17
CA SER A 40 -1.24 -5.56 3.73
C SER A 40 -0.51 -4.48 2.93
N LEU A 41 -0.62 -3.22 3.36
CA LEU A 41 0.10 -2.10 2.77
C LEU A 41 1.61 -2.20 2.99
N SER A 42 2.06 -2.50 4.21
CA SER A 42 3.49 -2.73 4.51
C SER A 42 4.11 -3.83 3.66
N CYS A 43 3.38 -4.93 3.47
CA CYS A 43 3.87 -6.04 2.66
C CYS A 43 3.88 -5.71 1.16
N SER A 44 2.87 -4.99 0.66
CA SER A 44 2.84 -4.52 -0.73
C SER A 44 3.95 -3.52 -1.01
N ALA A 45 4.29 -2.67 -0.05
CA ALA A 45 5.43 -1.76 -0.13
C ALA A 45 6.76 -2.52 -0.21
N ALA A 46 6.93 -3.59 0.58
CA ALA A 46 8.11 -4.46 0.50
C ALA A 46 8.22 -5.16 -0.86
N ASP A 47 7.10 -5.65 -1.41
CA ASP A 47 7.09 -6.26 -2.76
C ASP A 47 7.42 -5.23 -3.85
N CYS A 48 7.00 -3.96 -3.70
CA CYS A 48 7.40 -2.87 -4.61
C CYS A 48 8.91 -2.60 -4.55
N VAL A 49 9.53 -2.67 -3.36
CA VAL A 49 10.99 -2.61 -3.22
C VAL A 49 11.66 -3.74 -3.98
N GLU A 50 11.20 -4.99 -3.82
CA GLU A 50 11.75 -6.14 -4.55
C GLU A 50 11.62 -5.99 -6.07
N ALA A 51 10.51 -5.40 -6.53
CA ALA A 51 10.23 -5.15 -7.94
C ALA A 51 10.91 -3.87 -8.48
N GLY A 52 11.51 -3.03 -7.63
CA GLY A 52 12.08 -1.74 -8.01
C GLY A 52 11.03 -0.73 -8.51
N LEU A 53 9.80 -0.82 -8.00
CA LEU A 53 8.69 0.05 -8.37
C LEU A 53 8.58 1.24 -7.43
N SER A 54 8.28 2.41 -7.99
CA SER A 54 7.84 3.56 -7.23
C SER A 54 6.47 3.28 -6.60
N MET A 55 6.20 4.01 -5.52
CA MET A 55 4.95 3.92 -4.80
C MET A 55 4.53 5.29 -4.28
N PRO A 56 3.29 5.44 -3.81
CA PRO A 56 2.83 6.69 -3.26
C PRO A 56 3.51 7.07 -1.94
N LYS A 57 3.70 8.36 -1.70
CA LYS A 57 4.28 8.89 -0.45
C LYS A 57 3.46 8.49 0.77
N ASP A 58 2.15 8.47 0.64
CA ASP A 58 1.18 8.14 1.69
C ASP A 58 1.39 6.75 2.29
N VAL A 59 2.08 5.85 1.58
CA VAL A 59 2.54 4.56 2.11
C VAL A 59 3.37 4.76 3.38
N LEU A 60 4.16 5.82 3.46
CA LEU A 60 5.00 6.11 4.63
C LEU A 60 4.20 6.48 5.88
N GLU A 61 2.99 7.00 5.70
CA GLU A 61 2.13 7.46 6.79
C GLU A 61 1.14 6.38 7.22
N LYS A 62 0.61 5.63 6.25
CA LYS A 62 -0.49 4.68 6.46
C LYS A 62 -0.02 3.24 6.66
N ALA A 63 1.18 2.86 6.22
CA ALA A 63 1.69 1.50 6.42
C ALA A 63 2.16 1.30 7.87
N ASN A 64 2.00 0.08 8.39
CA ASN A 64 2.65 -0.30 9.64
C ASN A 64 4.14 -0.60 9.38
N LEU A 65 4.96 0.44 9.31
CA LEU A 65 6.39 0.31 9.02
C LEU A 65 7.21 -0.22 10.21
N GLY A 66 6.63 -0.26 11.42
CA GLY A 66 7.32 -0.75 12.62
C GLY A 66 7.65 -2.25 12.58
N ILE A 67 7.02 -3.01 11.68
CA ILE A 67 7.29 -4.44 11.45
C ILE A 67 8.27 -4.68 10.29
N ILE A 68 8.69 -3.64 9.58
CA ILE A 68 9.56 -3.75 8.40
C ILE A 68 11.03 -3.63 8.81
N PRO A 69 11.91 -4.54 8.33
CA PRO A 69 13.36 -4.43 8.50
C PRO A 69 13.93 -3.09 8.02
N GLU A 70 14.95 -2.56 8.71
CA GLU A 70 15.51 -1.21 8.46
C GLU A 70 16.08 -1.01 7.05
N ASP A 71 16.64 -2.06 6.46
CA ASP A 71 17.17 -2.10 5.10
C ASP A 71 16.05 -1.97 4.05
N ILE A 72 14.92 -2.63 4.28
CA ILE A 72 13.73 -2.53 3.45
C ILE A 72 13.08 -1.15 3.65
N LEU A 73 12.95 -0.69 4.90
CA LEU A 73 12.38 0.62 5.23
C LEU A 73 13.10 1.76 4.50
N SER A 74 14.43 1.76 4.51
CA SER A 74 15.25 2.75 3.80
C SER A 74 15.00 2.74 2.28
N SER A 75 14.62 1.59 1.72
CA SER A 75 14.30 1.44 0.31
C SER A 75 12.88 1.92 -0.01
N ILE A 76 11.91 1.62 0.87
CA ILE A 76 10.54 2.16 0.79
C ILE A 76 10.60 3.69 0.78
N GLN A 77 11.33 4.32 1.71
CA GLN A 77 11.48 5.77 1.79
C GLN A 77 12.06 6.41 0.52
N LYS A 78 12.89 5.68 -0.24
CA LYS A 78 13.45 6.15 -1.50
C LYS A 78 12.50 6.00 -2.69
N LEU A 79 11.63 4.99 -2.64
CA LEU A 79 10.71 4.64 -3.73
C LEU A 79 9.32 5.27 -3.55
N ALA A 80 8.97 5.71 -2.33
CA ALA A 80 7.75 6.45 -2.02
C ALA A 80 7.86 7.91 -2.52
N THR A 81 7.64 8.13 -3.81
CA THR A 81 7.88 9.42 -4.48
C THR A 81 6.66 9.98 -5.20
N GLU A 82 5.62 9.18 -5.39
CA GLU A 82 4.44 9.55 -6.15
C GLU A 82 3.43 10.29 -5.27
N ASP A 83 2.79 11.33 -5.82
CA ASP A 83 1.61 11.93 -5.22
C ASP A 83 0.39 11.05 -5.55
N PHE A 84 -0.51 10.85 -4.59
CA PHE A 84 -1.64 9.94 -4.74
C PHE A 84 -2.96 10.70 -4.86
N ASP A 85 -3.75 10.38 -5.89
CA ASP A 85 -5.11 10.89 -6.04
C ASP A 85 -6.13 9.84 -5.59
N TYR A 86 -6.64 10.01 -4.36
CA TYR A 86 -7.67 9.13 -3.82
C TYR A 86 -9.00 9.19 -4.57
N GLU A 87 -9.33 10.33 -5.19
CA GLU A 87 -10.60 10.47 -5.92
C GLU A 87 -10.55 9.69 -7.24
N GLU A 88 -9.39 9.64 -7.91
CA GLU A 88 -9.19 8.83 -9.12
C GLU A 88 -9.28 7.32 -8.84
N HIS A 89 -8.93 6.90 -7.62
CA HIS A 89 -8.81 5.50 -7.22
C HIS A 89 -9.92 5.02 -6.27
N ILE A 90 -10.98 5.81 -6.11
CA ILE A 90 -12.07 5.48 -5.17
C ILE A 90 -12.78 4.16 -5.49
N ASP A 91 -12.65 3.64 -6.71
CA ASP A 91 -13.19 2.34 -7.14
C ASP A 91 -12.64 1.17 -6.31
N PHE A 92 -11.48 1.32 -5.65
CA PHE A 92 -10.95 0.31 -4.75
C PHE A 92 -11.73 0.16 -3.43
N LEU A 93 -12.61 1.11 -3.08
CA LEU A 93 -13.49 0.94 -1.91
C LEU A 93 -14.55 -0.13 -2.14
N ASP A 94 -15.05 -0.25 -3.37
CA ASP A 94 -16.13 -1.16 -3.77
C ASP A 94 -15.64 -2.57 -4.12
N ARG A 95 -14.32 -2.78 -4.10
CA ARG A 95 -13.66 -4.08 -4.33
C ARG A 95 -13.55 -4.92 -3.08
#